data_AF-A0A7G9WGN6-F1
#
_entry.id   AF-A0A7G9WGN6-F1
#
_cell.length_a   1.000
_cell.length_b   1.000
_cell.length_c   1.000
_cell.angle_alpha   90.00
_cell.angle_beta   90.00
_cell.angle_gamma   90.00
#
_symmetry.space_group_name_H-M   'P 1'
#
loop_
_entity.id
_entity.type
_entity.pdbx_description
1 polymer ?
#
loop_
_entity_poly.entity_id
_entity_poly.type
_entity_poly.pdbx_seq_one_letter_code
_entity_poly.pdbx_strand_id
1 'polypeptide(L)' 'MNNFPSKEEVKRLRREYPAGTRVELISMDDPYTKLKPGDRATVRGVDDAGNILCAWDCGSSLSLIPGVDKFGVV' A
#
# COMPACT_ATOMS: atom_id res chain seq x y z
N MET A 1 -14.90 10.74 12.10
CA MET A 1 -14.97 9.33 12.54
C MET A 1 -13.86 8.58 11.83
N ASN A 2 -12.94 7.95 12.56
CA ASN A 2 -11.96 7.04 11.96
C ASN A 2 -12.69 5.73 11.65
N ASN A 3 -13.14 5.60 10.40
CA ASN A 3 -13.82 4.40 9.95
C ASN A 3 -12.76 3.39 9.54
N PHE A 4 -12.30 2.59 10.50
CA PHE A 4 -11.44 1.45 10.19
C PHE A 4 -12.22 0.47 9.30
N PRO A 5 -11.54 -0.18 8.33
CA PRO A 5 -12.18 -1.19 7.50
C PRO A 5 -12.71 -2.33 8.34
N SER A 6 -13.79 -2.97 7.87
CA SER A 6 -14.29 -4.18 8.51
C SER A 6 -13.27 -5.32 8.39
N LYS A 7 -13.40 -6.35 9.25
CA LYS A 7 -12.55 -7.56 9.14
C LYS A 7 -12.66 -8.23 7.77
N GLU A 8 -13.80 -8.11 7.10
CA GLU A 8 -14.02 -8.66 5.76
C GLU A 8 -13.26 -7.87 4.70
N GLU A 9 -13.25 -6.53 4.81
CA GLU A 9 -12.47 -5.67 3.93
C GLU A 9 -10.97 -5.90 4.09
N VAL A 10 -10.47 -6.02 5.32
CA VAL A 10 -9.04 -6.36 5.56
C VAL A 10 -8.71 -7.74 4.98
N LYS A 11 -9.57 -8.75 5.16
CA LYS A 11 -9.37 -10.08 4.56
C LYS A 11 -9.37 -10.02 3.03
N ARG A 12 -10.21 -9.18 2.44
CA ARG A 12 -10.26 -8.96 1.00
C ARG A 12 -8.95 -8.33 0.52
N LEU A 13 -8.48 -7.26 1.15
CA LEU A 13 -7.20 -6.62 0.85
C LEU A 13 -6.03 -7.60 0.96
N ARG A 14 -6.00 -8.46 1.99
CA ARG A 14 -4.97 -9.51 2.13
C ARG A 14 -4.97 -10.52 0.98
N ARG A 15 -6.13 -10.77 0.35
CA ARG A 15 -6.25 -11.65 -0.82
C ARG A 15 -5.87 -10.95 -2.12
N GLU A 16 -6.20 -9.68 -2.26
CA GLU A 16 -5.86 -8.87 -3.44
C GLU A 16 -4.37 -8.51 -3.46
N TYR A 17 -3.77 -8.27 -2.30
CA TYR A 17 -2.37 -7.87 -2.14
C TYR A 17 -1.63 -8.82 -1.18
N PRO A 18 -1.44 -10.10 -1.56
CA PRO A 18 -0.64 -11.03 -0.77
C PRO A 18 0.83 -10.59 -0.70
N ALA A 19 1.56 -11.09 0.30
CA ALA A 19 2.99 -10.85 0.40
C ALA A 19 3.73 -11.35 -0.85
N GLY A 20 4.67 -10.56 -1.36
CA GLY A 20 5.36 -10.80 -2.61
C GLY A 20 4.75 -10.10 -3.83
N THR A 21 3.52 -9.56 -3.73
CA THR A 21 2.90 -8.79 -4.81
C THR A 21 3.77 -7.60 -5.18
N ARG A 22 3.99 -7.37 -6.48
CA ARG A 22 4.70 -6.19 -6.98
C ARG A 22 3.71 -5.09 -7.28
N VAL A 23 4.01 -3.90 -6.78
CA VAL A 23 3.19 -2.70 -6.97
C VAL A 23 4.05 -1.55 -7.48
N GLU A 24 3.42 -0.65 -8.21
CA GLU A 24 4.00 0.60 -8.68
C GLU A 24 3.17 1.77 -8.19
N LEU A 25 3.83 2.81 -7.68
CA LEU A 25 3.18 4.03 -7.24
C LEU A 25 2.70 4.84 -8.45
N ILE A 26 1.43 5.25 -8.44
CA ILE A 26 0.89 6.16 -9.44
C ILE A 26 0.83 7.58 -8.88
N SER A 27 0.39 7.74 -7.63
CA SER A 27 0.32 9.02 -6.93
C SER A 27 0.14 8.83 -5.43
N MET A 28 0.78 9.68 -4.63
CA MET A 28 0.63 9.76 -3.17
C MET A 28 0.63 11.24 -2.77
N ASP A 29 -0.33 11.66 -1.95
CA ASP A 29 -0.41 13.04 -1.47
C ASP A 29 0.26 13.14 -0.09
N ASP A 30 1.59 13.03 -0.08
CA ASP A 30 2.41 13.15 1.13
C ASP A 30 3.58 14.12 0.83
N PRO A 31 3.63 15.32 1.44
CA PRO A 31 4.67 16.31 1.16
C PRO A 31 6.04 15.95 1.77
N TYR A 32 6.12 14.93 2.61
CA TYR A 32 7.34 14.49 3.31
C TYR A 32 7.93 13.20 2.71
N THR A 33 7.20 12.52 1.83
CA THR A 33 7.69 11.33 1.14
C THR A 33 8.75 11.67 0.09
N LYS A 34 9.68 10.74 -0.10
CA LYS A 34 10.63 10.77 -1.23
C LYS A 34 10.12 9.98 -2.43
N LEU A 35 9.05 9.21 -2.25
CA LEU A 35 8.45 8.36 -3.27
C LEU A 35 7.96 9.19 -4.45
N LYS A 36 8.07 8.62 -5.65
CA LYS A 36 7.66 9.26 -6.91
C LYS A 36 6.78 8.30 -7.70
N PRO A 37 5.88 8.83 -8.54
CA PRO A 37 5.20 8.00 -9.54
C PRO A 37 6.21 7.17 -10.33
N GLY A 38 5.95 5.87 -10.47
CA GLY A 38 6.84 4.89 -11.08
C GLY A 38 7.75 4.14 -10.10
N ASP A 39 7.89 4.59 -8.84
CA ASP A 39 8.59 3.80 -7.82
C ASP A 39 7.85 2.47 -7.61
N ARG A 40 8.62 1.41 -7.37
CA ARG A 40 8.07 0.07 -7.18
C ARG A 40 8.35 -0.47 -5.79
N ALA A 41 7.45 -1.32 -5.34
CA ALA A 41 7.54 -1.97 -4.05
C ALA A 41 7.12 -3.43 -4.11
N THR A 42 7.61 -4.19 -3.15
CA THR A 42 7.12 -5.53 -2.86
C THR A 42 6.24 -5.48 -1.61
N VAL A 43 5.01 -5.94 -1.74
CA VAL A 43 4.08 -6.04 -0.63
C VAL A 43 4.61 -7.05 0.39
N ARG A 44 4.62 -6.66 1.67
CA ARG A 44 4.96 -7.52 2.82
C ARG A 44 3.72 -8.08 3.50
N GLY A 45 2.58 -7.40 3.38
CA GLY A 45 1.30 -7.83 3.92
C GLY A 45 0.33 -6.66 4.04
N VAL A 46 -0.81 -6.90 4.69
CA VAL A 46 -1.81 -5.89 5.00
C VAL A 46 -2.10 -5.92 6.49
N ASP A 47 -1.93 -4.78 7.16
CA ASP A 47 -2.18 -4.66 8.60
C ASP A 47 -3.68 -4.56 8.93
N ASP A 48 -4.02 -4.58 10.22
CA ASP A 48 -5.42 -4.63 10.67
C ASP A 48 -6.18 -3.30 10.48
N ALA A 49 -5.49 -2.19 10.22
CA ALA A 49 -6.08 -0.93 9.77
C ALA A 49 -6.28 -0.88 8.25
N GLY A 50 -5.85 -1.91 7.51
CA GLY A 50 -6.04 -2.01 6.07
C GLY A 50 -4.97 -1.32 5.22
N ASN A 51 -3.85 -0.89 5.80
CA ASN A 51 -2.75 -0.40 4.99
C ASN A 51 -1.94 -1.56 4.40
N ILE A 52 -1.46 -1.35 3.18
CA ILE A 52 -0.61 -2.31 2.47
C ILE A 52 0.83 -1.99 2.82
N LEU A 53 1.46 -2.89 3.58
CA LEU A 53 2.83 -2.75 4.02
C LEU A 53 3.75 -3.03 2.84
N CYS A 54 4.60 -2.06 2.48
CA CYS A 54 5.45 -2.13 1.29
C CYS A 54 6.93 -2.06 1.65
N ALA A 55 7.74 -2.84 0.95
CA ALA A 55 9.18 -2.67 0.85
C ALA A 55 9.49 -2.00 -0.49
N TRP A 56 9.73 -0.68 -0.48
CA TRP A 56 10.03 0.05 -1.70
C TRP A 56 11.47 -0.21 -2.14
N ASP A 57 11.70 -0.34 -3.44
CA ASP A 57 13.01 -0.60 -4.01
C ASP A 57 14.00 0.55 -3.71
N CYS A 58 13.49 1.77 -3.53
CA CYS A 58 14.25 2.95 -3.11
C CYS A 58 14.60 2.97 -1.61
N GLY A 59 14.26 1.93 -0.85
CA GLY A 59 14.53 1.78 0.58
C GLY A 59 13.48 2.41 1.51
N SER A 60 12.41 3.00 0.96
CA SER A 60 11.28 3.48 1.77
C SER A 60 10.51 2.33 2.42
N SER A 61 9.92 2.60 3.58
CA SER A 61 9.04 1.68 4.32
C SER A 61 7.62 2.22 4.50
N LEU A 62 7.24 3.25 3.73
CA LEU A 62 5.87 3.78 3.76
C LEU A 62 4.87 2.72 3.28
N SER A 63 3.73 2.67 3.95
CA SER A 63 2.62 1.80 3.56
C SER A 63 1.70 2.55 2.60
N LEU A 64 1.04 1.80 1.71
CA LEU A 64 -0.02 2.36 0.85
C LEU A 64 -1.35 2.28 1.59
N ILE A 65 -2.14 3.34 1.50
CA ILE A 65 -3.48 3.46 2.06
C ILE A 65 -4.50 3.32 0.92
N PRO A 66 -5.22 2.19 0.83
CA PRO A 66 -6.24 2.00 -0.21
C PRO A 66 -7.30 3.12 -0.18
N GLY A 67 -7.56 3.71 -1.34
CA GLY A 67 -8.52 4.80 -1.50
C GLY A 67 -7.96 6.22 -1.25
N VAL A 68 -6.76 6.32 -0.68
CA VAL A 68 -6.02 7.59 -0.56
C VAL A 68 -4.89 7.62 -1.58
N ASP A 69 -4.07 6.56 -1.60
CA ASP A 69 -2.97 6.42 -2.55
C ASP A 69 -3.44 5.76 -3.85
N LYS A 70 -2.83 6.15 -4.96
CA LYS A 70 -3.03 5.51 -6.26
C LYS A 70 -1.82 4.65 -6.58
N PHE A 71 -2.06 3.38 -6.85
CA PHE A 71 -1.04 2.39 -7.19
C PHE A 71 -1.65 1.29 -8.04
N GLY A 72 -0.80 0.51 -8.70
CA GLY A 72 -1.22 -0.64 -9.51
C GLY A 72 -0.34 -1.86 -9.26
N VAL A 73 -0.89 -3.05 -9.45
CA VAL A 73 -0.10 -4.30 -9.48
C VAL A 73 0.64 -4.38 -10.81
N VAL A 74 1.88 -4.87 -10.79
CA VAL A 74 2.79 -4.98 -11.94
C VAL A 74 3.04 -6.43 -12.32
#